data_AF-A0A9D2LZP3-F1
#
_entry.id   AF-A0A9D2LZP3-F1
#
_cell.length_a   1.000
_cell.length_b   1.000
_cell.length_c   1.000
_cell.angle_alpha   90.00
_cell.angle_beta   90.00
_cell.angle_gamma   90.00
#
_symmetry.space_group_name_H-M   'P 1'
#
loop_
_entity.id
_entity.type
_entity.pdbx_description
1 polymer ?
#
loop_
_entity_poly.entity_id
_entity_poly.type
_entity_poly.pdbx_seq_one_letter_code
_entity_poly.pdbx_strand_id
1 'polypeptide(L)'
;MEHSLELQKFHYFDEGNTYAGQKTKDPDSGLLLRYLVEPDKEAALLRAYAWTEDLCFERAHDKLQKEVPLSEEGLEQALAWLEEQYAAL
;
A
#
# COMPACT_ATOMS: atom_id res chain seq x y z
N MET A 1 -5.67 -17.92 0.24
CA MET A 1 -4.43 -17.47 0.91
C MET A 1 -4.87 -16.33 1.83
N GLU A 2 -4.52 -16.39 3.10
CA GLU A 2 -4.94 -15.39 4.08
C GLU A 2 -4.01 -14.19 3.95
N HIS A 3 -4.52 -13.08 3.41
CA HIS A 3 -3.75 -11.85 3.31
C HIS A 3 -3.60 -11.26 4.71
N SER A 4 -2.37 -10.97 5.07
CA SER A 4 -1.97 -10.35 6.33
C SER A 4 -2.31 -8.86 6.35
N LEU A 5 -2.27 -8.22 5.20
CA LEU A 5 -2.65 -6.82 5.00
C LEU A 5 -4.08 -6.78 4.46
N GLU A 6 -4.85 -5.78 4.87
CA GLU A 6 -6.22 -5.57 4.40
C GLU A 6 -6.31 -4.19 3.74
N LEU A 7 -6.69 -4.16 2.47
CA LEU A 7 -7.02 -2.94 1.74
C LEU A 7 -8.54 -2.78 1.64
N GLN A 8 -8.99 -1.58 1.29
CA GLN A 8 -10.40 -1.36 0.91
C GLN A 8 -10.76 -2.12 -0.36
N LYS A 9 -12.05 -2.29 -0.63
CA LYS A 9 -12.54 -2.89 -1.88
C LYS A 9 -12.28 -1.97 -3.07
N PHE A 10 -12.17 -2.53 -4.27
CA PHE A 10 -11.91 -1.78 -5.50
C PHE A 10 -12.83 -0.56 -5.69
N HIS A 11 -14.13 -0.67 -5.42
CA HIS A 11 -15.08 0.44 -5.52
C HIS A 11 -14.63 1.71 -4.76
N TYR A 12 -13.98 1.55 -3.61
CA TYR A 12 -13.43 2.66 -2.84
C TYR A 12 -12.43 3.48 -3.67
N PHE A 13 -11.57 2.80 -4.41
CA PHE A 13 -10.56 3.42 -5.26
C PHE A 13 -11.15 3.89 -6.60
N ASP A 14 -12.13 3.16 -7.15
CA ASP A 14 -12.89 3.60 -8.32
C ASP A 14 -13.64 4.92 -8.07
N GLU A 15 -14.09 5.16 -6.84
CA GLU A 15 -14.65 6.45 -6.41
C GLU A 15 -13.59 7.57 -6.33
N GLY A 16 -12.30 7.23 -6.34
CA GLY A 16 -11.18 8.17 -6.27
C GLY A 16 -10.61 8.34 -4.87
N ASN A 17 -10.98 7.47 -3.92
CA ASN A 17 -10.50 7.58 -2.55
C ASN A 17 -9.11 6.97 -2.41
N THR A 18 -8.28 7.62 -1.57
CA THR A 18 -6.95 7.13 -1.20
C THR A 18 -7.03 6.37 0.12
N TYR A 19 -6.33 5.25 0.22
CA TYR A 19 -6.24 4.46 1.44
C TYR A 19 -4.81 4.48 1.98
N ALA A 20 -4.65 4.81 3.27
CA ALA A 20 -3.37 4.71 3.96
C ALA A 20 -3.52 3.81 5.17
N GLY A 21 -2.52 2.98 5.41
CA GLY A 21 -2.50 2.04 6.51
C GLY A 21 -1.10 1.80 7.05
N GLN A 22 -1.04 1.05 8.14
CA GLN A 22 0.22 0.55 8.67
C GLN A 22 0.04 -0.86 9.22
N LYS A 23 1.14 -1.61 9.27
CA LYS A 23 1.22 -2.90 9.93
C LYS A 23 2.52 -3.03 10.69
N THR A 24 2.44 -3.23 12.01
CA THR A 24 3.60 -3.46 12.86
C THR A 24 4.00 -4.93 12.79
N LYS A 25 5.28 -5.18 12.49
CA LYS A 25 5.86 -6.54 12.45
C LYS A 25 6.46 -6.92 13.79
N ASP A 26 7.22 -6.00 14.38
CA ASP A 26 7.87 -6.20 15.67
C ASP A 26 7.82 -4.88 16.48
N PRO A 27 7.01 -4.82 17.55
CA PRO A 27 6.85 -3.59 18.34
C PRO A 27 8.08 -3.25 19.18
N ASP A 28 8.88 -4.24 19.58
CA ASP A 28 10.06 -4.04 20.42
C ASP A 28 11.22 -3.36 19.68
N SER A 29 11.42 -3.70 18.39
CA SER A 29 12.40 -3.07 17.50
C SER A 29 11.86 -1.87 16.72
N GLY A 30 10.55 -1.58 16.83
CA GLY A 30 9.89 -0.52 16.07
C GLY A 30 9.74 -0.82 14.58
N LEU A 31 9.79 -2.10 14.19
CA LEU A 31 9.71 -2.54 12.80
C LEU A 31 8.25 -2.56 12.35
N LEU A 32 7.92 -1.66 11.43
CA LEU A 32 6.58 -1.52 10.88
C LEU A 32 6.64 -1.19 9.38
N LEU A 33 5.59 -1.58 8.66
CA LEU A 33 5.34 -1.14 7.30
C LEU A 33 4.22 -0.10 7.32
N ARG A 34 4.48 1.10 6.80
CA ARG A 34 3.43 2.04 6.39
C ARG A 34 3.21 1.90 4.89
N TYR A 35 1.97 2.07 4.46
CA TYR A 35 1.62 1.97 3.06
C TYR A 35 0.49 2.92 2.69
N LEU A 36 0.45 3.30 1.42
CA LEU A 36 -0.56 4.16 0.83
C LEU A 36 -0.93 3.63 -0.55
N VAL A 37 -2.22 3.60 -0.86
CA VAL A 37 -2.74 3.23 -2.18
C VAL A 37 -3.64 4.34 -2.66
N GLU A 38 -3.27 4.99 -3.76
CA GLU A 38 -4.05 6.06 -4.39
C GLU A 38 -4.42 5.67 -5.83
N PRO A 39 -5.64 5.97 -6.28
CA PRO A 39 -6.05 5.83 -7.67
C PRO A 39 -5.64 7.06 -8.48
N ASP A 40 -4.99 6.83 -9.62
CA ASP A 40 -4.82 7.80 -10.69
C ASP A 40 -5.82 7.50 -11.81
N LYS A 41 -6.94 8.23 -11.81
CA LYS A 41 -8.01 8.07 -12.81
C LYS A 41 -7.61 8.57 -14.20
N GLU A 42 -6.69 9.52 -14.28
CA GLU A 42 -6.24 10.10 -15.54
C GLU A 42 -5.33 9.11 -16.28
N ALA A 43 -4.44 8.44 -15.54
CA ALA A 43 -3.57 7.39 -16.06
C ALA A 43 -4.21 5.99 -16.05
N ALA A 44 -5.38 5.83 -15.42
CA ALA A 44 -6.03 4.54 -15.16
C ALA A 44 -5.13 3.55 -14.40
N LEU A 45 -4.45 4.04 -13.35
CA LEU A 45 -3.52 3.28 -12.51
C LEU A 45 -3.90 3.33 -11.03
N LEU A 46 -3.48 2.33 -10.26
CA LEU A 46 -3.35 2.37 -8.80
C LEU A 46 -1.88 2.50 -8.46
N ARG A 47 -1.53 3.50 -7.66
CA ARG A 47 -0.19 3.68 -7.11
C ARG A 47 -0.16 3.18 -5.68
N ALA A 48 0.59 2.12 -5.44
CA ALA A 48 0.87 1.62 -4.11
C ALA A 48 2.25 2.12 -3.67
N TYR A 49 2.34 2.58 -2.44
CA TYR A 49 3.58 3.01 -1.82
C TYR A 49 3.79 2.29 -0.49
N ALA A 50 5.05 2.07 -0.13
CA ALA A 50 5.44 1.43 1.10
C ALA A 50 6.71 2.08 1.68
N TRP A 51 6.75 2.25 3.01
CA TRP A 51 7.93 2.77 3.73
C TRP A 51 7.94 2.27 5.17
N THR A 52 9.10 2.33 5.83
CA THR A 52 9.28 1.82 7.21
C THR A 52 9.42 2.92 8.24
N GLU A 53 9.73 4.14 7.81
CA GLU A 53 9.83 5.29 8.70
C GLU A 53 8.48 5.57 9.38
N ASP A 54 8.50 5.88 10.67
CA ASP A 54 7.30 6.26 11.42
C ASP A 54 6.87 7.72 11.12
N LEU A 55 6.78 8.05 9.84
CA LEU A 55 6.48 9.37 9.32
C LEU A 55 5.28 9.30 8.37
N CYS A 56 4.58 10.42 8.22
CA CYS A 56 3.55 10.58 7.20
C CYS A 56 4.16 10.46 5.79
N PHE A 57 3.33 10.06 4.83
CA PHE A 57 3.75 9.84 3.45
C PHE A 57 4.57 11.00 2.88
N GLU A 58 4.21 12.26 3.12
CA GLU A 58 4.95 13.43 2.60
C GLU A 58 6.37 13.59 3.17
N ARG A 59 6.65 13.04 4.35
CA ARG A 59 7.90 13.25 5.10
C ARG A 59 8.88 12.08 5.03
N ALA A 60 8.41 10.89 4.68
CA ALA A 60 9.29 9.75 4.45
C ALA A 60 10.24 10.02 3.27
N HIS A 61 11.35 9.33 3.17
CA HIS A 61 12.31 9.48 2.06
C HIS A 61 12.39 8.21 1.24
N ASP A 62 12.68 7.08 1.87
CA ASP A 62 12.89 5.78 1.23
C ASP A 62 11.57 5.06 0.94
N LYS A 63 10.70 5.73 0.19
CA LYS A 63 9.43 5.15 -0.27
C LYS A 63 9.66 4.24 -1.47
N LEU A 64 9.23 3.01 -1.33
CA LEU A 64 9.03 2.11 -2.46
C LEU A 64 7.69 2.44 -3.11
N GLN A 65 7.61 2.30 -4.43
CA GLN A 65 6.38 2.50 -5.19
C GLN A 65 6.17 1.37 -6.20
N LYS A 66 4.90 1.05 -6.46
CA LYS A 66 4.47 0.17 -7.53
C LYS A 66 3.21 0.70 -8.17
N GLU A 67 3.21 0.73 -9.50
CA GLU A 67 2.06 1.11 -10.30
C GLU A 67 1.44 -0.16 -10.90
N VAL A 68 0.13 -0.28 -10.77
CA VAL A 68 -0.67 -1.38 -11.30
C VAL A 68 -1.91 -0.81 -11.98
N PRO A 69 -2.61 -1.56 -12.85
CA PRO A 69 -3.84 -1.07 -13.47
C PRO A 69 -4.90 -0.67 -12.43
N LEU A 70 -5.72 0.35 -12.71
CA LEU A 70 -6.90 0.66 -11.89
C LEU A 70 -8.02 -0.36 -12.17
N SER A 71 -7.89 -1.54 -11.59
CA SER A 71 -8.85 -2.64 -11.69
C SER A 71 -8.86 -3.50 -10.42
N GLU A 72 -9.80 -4.43 -10.31
CA GLU A 72 -9.82 -5.43 -9.23
C GLU A 72 -8.54 -6.27 -9.23
N GLU A 73 -8.10 -6.76 -10.39
CA GLU A 73 -6.84 -7.50 -10.55
C GLU A 73 -5.62 -6.64 -10.19
N GLY A 74 -5.67 -5.35 -10.49
CA GLY A 74 -4.61 -4.41 -10.11
C GLY A 74 -4.55 -4.23 -8.59
N LEU A 75 -5.70 -4.10 -7.93
CA LEU A 75 -5.77 -4.02 -6.47
C LEU A 75 -5.19 -5.28 -5.81
N GLU A 76 -5.48 -6.47 -6.34
CA GLU A 76 -4.88 -7.72 -5.85
C GLU A 76 -3.34 -7.72 -6.03
N GLN A 77 -2.84 -7.19 -7.15
CA GLN A 77 -1.39 -7.05 -7.38
C GLN A 77 -0.72 -6.03 -6.45
N ALA A 78 -1.42 -4.93 -6.11
CA ALA A 78 -0.96 -3.95 -5.14
C ALA A 78 -0.90 -4.57 -3.74
N LEU A 79 -1.95 -5.29 -3.33
CA LEU A 79 -1.99 -5.99 -2.05
C LEU A 79 -0.86 -7.00 -1.93
N ALA A 80 -0.71 -7.89 -2.94
CA ALA A 80 0.36 -8.89 -2.95
C ALA A 80 1.75 -8.24 -2.82
N TRP A 81 1.98 -7.13 -3.53
CA TRP A 81 3.25 -6.41 -3.43
C TRP A 81 3.51 -5.79 -2.06
N LEU A 82 2.49 -5.22 -1.42
CA LEU A 82 2.59 -4.70 -0.05
C LEU A 82 2.89 -5.83 0.94
N GLU A 83 2.33 -7.02 0.73
CA GLU A 83 2.66 -8.20 1.53
C GLU A 83 4.11 -8.64 1.34
N GLU A 84 4.63 -8.61 0.12
CA GLU A 84 6.05 -8.87 -0.14
C GLU A 84 6.94 -7.86 0.62
N GLN A 85 6.56 -6.57 0.62
CA GLN A 85 7.31 -5.55 1.37
C GLN A 85 7.27 -5.81 2.88
N TYR A 86 6.10 -6.18 3.42
CA TYR A 86 5.95 -6.53 4.83
C TYR A 86 6.73 -7.80 5.20
N ALA A 87 6.72 -8.81 4.34
CA ALA A 87 7.46 -10.05 4.55
C ALA A 87 8.97 -9.81 4.54
N ALA A 88 9.45 -8.85 3.75
CA ALA A 88 10.87 -8.48 3.64
C ALA A 88 11.42 -7.62 4.79
N LEU A 89 10.56 -7.05 5.64
CA LEU A 89 10.98 -6.32 6.86
C LEU A 89 11.71 -7.20 7.86
#